data_AF-A0A9D2ISZ6-F1
#
_entry.id   AF-A0A9D2ISZ6-F1
#
_cell.length_a   1.000
_cell.length_b   1.000
_cell.length_c   1.000
_cell.angle_alpha   90.00
_cell.angle_beta   90.00
_cell.angle_gamma   90.00
#
_symmetry.space_group_name_H-M   'P 1'
#
loop_
_entity.id
_entity.type
_entity.pdbx_description
1 polymer ?
#
loop_
_entity_poly.entity_id
_entity_poly.type
_entity_poly.pdbx_seq_one_letter_code
_entity_poly.pdbx_strand_id
1 'polypeptide(L)'
;MDIIKISLLGAGGVMLGFLLKGTKPEYACFITMGIGILILALAVGKLNYLFQAVGRIRESLPINSEYVAALMKMIGITYIGQFTSGICKDAGHQATGAQIELFCKLSIMVVSMPILLALLDTIEEFLV
;
A
#
# COMPACT_ATOMS: atom_id res chain seq x y z
N MET A 1 2.61 -0.13 21.30
CA MET A 1 1.40 -0.84 21.75
C MET A 1 0.48 -1.24 20.60
N ASP A 2 0.25 -0.40 19.57
CA ASP A 2 -0.63 -0.78 18.44
C ASP A 2 -0.07 -1.91 17.56
N ILE A 3 1.23 -1.95 17.29
CA ILE A 3 1.85 -3.01 16.47
C ILE A 3 1.72 -4.39 17.11
N ILE A 4 1.75 -4.46 18.45
CA ILE A 4 1.55 -5.69 19.21
C ILE A 4 0.07 -6.13 19.08
N LYS A 5 -0.89 -5.19 19.15
CA LYS A 5 -2.31 -5.49 18.95
C LYS A 5 -2.60 -6.00 17.53
N ILE A 6 -2.04 -5.36 16.51
CA ILE A 6 -2.19 -5.75 15.10
C ILE A 6 -1.57 -7.13 14.85
N SER A 7 -0.36 -7.37 15.39
CA SER A 7 0.33 -8.65 15.27
C SER A 7 -0.41 -9.78 15.99
N LEU A 8 -0.97 -9.52 17.19
CA LEU A 8 -1.76 -10.50 17.94
C LEU A 8 -3.10 -10.82 17.26
N LEU A 9 -3.77 -9.81 16.69
CA LEU A 9 -4.99 -9.98 15.88
C LEU A 9 -4.71 -10.81 14.62
N GLY A 10 -3.61 -10.53 13.92
CA GLY A 10 -3.20 -11.29 12.75
C GLY A 10 -2.86 -12.74 13.07
N ALA A 11 -2.04 -12.98 14.09
CA ALA A 11 -1.66 -14.32 14.51
C ALA A 11 -2.87 -15.13 15.01
N GLY A 12 -3.72 -14.55 15.86
CA GLY A 12 -4.93 -15.20 16.36
C GLY A 12 -5.95 -15.48 15.25
N GLY A 13 -6.09 -14.54 14.32
CA GLY A 13 -6.97 -14.68 13.17
C GLY A 13 -6.53 -15.81 12.22
N VAL A 14 -5.24 -15.89 11.89
CA VAL A 14 -4.71 -16.97 11.05
C VAL A 14 -4.85 -18.33 11.74
N MET A 15 -4.63 -18.39 13.06
CA MET A 15 -4.78 -19.63 13.84
C MET A 15 -6.24 -20.13 13.87
N LEU A 16 -7.22 -19.22 14.02
CA LEU A 16 -8.64 -19.53 13.89
C LEU A 16 -9.03 -19.94 12.47
N GLY A 17 -8.52 -19.25 11.45
CA GLY A 17 -8.73 -19.61 10.05
C GLY A 17 -8.22 -21.00 9.71
N PHE A 18 -7.08 -21.40 10.27
CA PHE A 18 -6.50 -22.74 10.08
C PHE A 18 -7.36 -23.83 10.75
N LEU A 19 -7.92 -23.56 11.94
CA LEU A 19 -8.78 -24.48 12.67
C LEU A 19 -10.09 -24.80 11.91
N LEU A 20 -10.71 -23.78 11.31
CA LEU A 20 -11.97 -23.94 10.55
C LEU A 20 -11.79 -24.55 9.16
N LYS A 21 -10.58 -24.50 8.61
CA LYS A 21 -10.25 -25.11 7.31
C LYS A 21 -10.46 -26.63 7.30
N GLY A 22 -10.40 -27.27 8.48
CA GLY A 22 -10.69 -28.68 8.68
C GLY A 22 -12.19 -29.05 8.70
N THR A 23 -13.10 -28.08 8.83
CA THR A 23 -14.56 -28.34 8.91
C THR A 23 -15.31 -27.88 7.66
N LYS A 24 -15.09 -26.63 7.22
CA LYS A 24 -15.65 -26.08 5.96
C LYS A 24 -14.70 -25.01 5.36
N PRO A 25 -14.02 -25.30 4.23
CA PRO A 25 -12.97 -24.43 3.68
C PRO A 25 -13.48 -23.07 3.17
N GLU A 26 -14.77 -22.96 2.83
CA GLU A 26 -15.39 -21.71 2.37
C GLU A 26 -15.39 -20.63 3.46
N TYR A 27 -15.66 -21.00 4.71
CA TYR A 27 -15.66 -20.06 5.83
C TYR A 27 -14.25 -19.62 6.23
N ALA A 28 -13.23 -20.45 5.98
CA ALA A 28 -11.84 -20.08 6.24
C ALA A 28 -11.41 -18.89 5.36
N CYS A 29 -11.86 -18.85 4.09
CA CYS A 29 -11.58 -17.74 3.18
C CYS A 29 -12.24 -16.42 3.64
N PHE A 30 -13.51 -16.47 4.07
CA PHE A 30 -14.20 -15.28 4.59
C PHE A 30 -13.55 -14.75 5.88
N ILE A 31 -13.09 -15.63 6.76
CA ILE A 31 -12.41 -15.25 8.00
C ILE A 31 -11.06 -14.59 7.70
N THR A 32 -10.21 -15.19 6.85
CA THR A 32 -8.91 -14.60 6.50
C THR A 32 -9.05 -13.26 5.79
N MET A 33 -10.03 -13.12 4.88
CA MET A 33 -10.35 -11.85 4.24
C MET A 33 -10.83 -10.80 5.24
N GLY A 34 -11.71 -11.17 6.18
CA GLY A 34 -12.20 -10.27 7.24
C GLY A 34 -11.09 -9.79 8.17
N ILE A 35 -10.15 -10.67 8.54
CA ILE A 35 -8.97 -10.32 9.33
C ILE A 35 -8.06 -9.37 8.55
N GLY A 36 -7.84 -9.63 7.26
CA GLY A 36 -7.08 -8.74 6.38
C GLY A 36 -7.64 -7.32 6.36
N ILE A 37 -8.95 -7.18 6.15
CA ILE A 37 -9.66 -5.89 6.14
C ILE A 37 -9.53 -5.18 7.51
N LEU A 38 -9.70 -5.90 8.62
CA LEU A 38 -9.54 -5.35 9.97
C LEU A 38 -8.11 -4.82 10.22
N ILE A 39 -7.09 -5.57 9.79
CA ILE A 39 -5.70 -5.15 9.90
C ILE A 39 -5.44 -3.87 9.10
N LEU A 40 -6.00 -3.75 7.89
CA LEU A 40 -5.86 -2.52 7.10
C LEU A 40 -6.61 -1.34 7.71
N ALA A 41 -7.83 -1.55 8.23
CA ALA A 41 -8.56 -0.48 8.90
C ALA A 41 -7.74 0.10 10.08
N LEU A 42 -7.05 -0.76 10.84
CA LEU A 42 -6.14 -0.33 11.90
C LEU A 42 -4.88 0.37 11.36
N ALA A 43 -4.35 -0.07 10.21
CA ALA A 43 -3.19 0.54 9.57
C ALA A 43 -3.48 1.94 9.00
N VAL A 44 -4.69 2.17 8.44
CA VAL A 44 -5.11 3.48 7.91
C VAL A 44 -5.06 4.58 8.98
N GLY A 45 -5.39 4.25 10.23
CA GLY A 45 -5.27 5.19 11.36
C GLY A 45 -3.84 5.71 11.59
N LYS A 46 -2.82 4.88 11.30
CA LYS A 46 -1.40 5.28 11.39
C LYS A 46 -0.94 6.09 10.18
N LEU A 47 -1.54 5.84 9.02
CA LEU A 47 -1.23 6.56 7.79
C LEU A 47 -1.50 8.06 7.94
N ASN A 48 -2.54 8.43 8.71
CA ASN A 48 -2.89 9.83 8.96
C ASN A 48 -1.78 10.60 9.72
N TYR A 49 -1.07 9.94 10.64
CA TYR A 49 0.09 10.52 11.32
C TYR A 49 1.26 10.76 10.37
N LEU A 50 1.52 9.82 9.45
CA LEU A 50 2.53 9.98 8.40
C LEU A 50 2.18 11.14 7.45
N PHE A 51 0.92 11.26 7.04
CA PHE A 51 0.47 12.38 6.21
C PHE A 51 0.67 13.74 6.91
N GLN A 52 0.37 13.84 8.21
CA GLN A 52 0.64 15.08 8.97
C GLN A 52 2.13 15.40 9.08
N ALA A 53 2.97 14.38 9.32
CA ALA A 53 4.42 14.57 9.39
C ALA A 53 4.99 15.07 8.05
N VAL A 54 4.56 14.48 6.93
CA VAL A 54 4.94 14.94 5.57
C VAL A 54 4.42 16.37 5.30
N GLY A 55 3.22 16.71 5.78
CA GLY A 55 2.69 18.07 5.70
C GLY A 55 3.58 19.11 6.37
N ARG A 56 4.12 18.81 7.56
CA ARG A 56 5.08 19.71 8.24
C ARG A 56 6.42 19.84 7.53
N ILE A 57 6.90 18.75 6.91
CA ILE A 57 8.12 18.77 6.09
C ILE A 57 7.93 19.68 4.88
N ARG A 58 6.74 19.65 4.26
CA ARG A 58 6.38 20.54 3.14
C ARG A 58 6.39 22.02 3.53
N GLU A 59 5.98 22.37 4.76
CA GLU A 59 6.04 23.76 5.24
C GLU A 59 7.47 24.23 5.55
N SER A 60 8.38 23.30 5.85
CA SER A 60 9.74 23.61 6.30
C SER A 60 10.78 23.63 5.18
N LEU A 61 10.43 23.18 3.97
CA LEU A 61 11.32 23.11 2.81
C LEU A 61 10.67 23.81 1.60
N PRO A 62 11.42 24.61 0.83
CA PRO A 62 10.93 25.22 -0.41
C PRO A 62 10.91 24.18 -1.56
N ILE A 63 10.23 23.05 -1.34
CA ILE A 63 10.06 22.00 -2.35
C ILE A 63 8.75 22.25 -3.09
N ASN A 64 8.78 22.17 -4.42
CA ASN A 64 7.55 22.25 -5.22
C ASN A 64 6.56 21.19 -4.74
N SER A 65 5.36 21.65 -4.38
CA SER A 65 4.28 20.80 -3.86
C SER A 65 3.96 19.61 -4.77
N GLU A 66 4.25 19.74 -6.05
CA GLU A 66 4.00 18.73 -7.06
C GLU A 66 4.86 17.47 -6.86
N TYR A 67 6.14 17.61 -6.48
CA TYR A 67 7.03 16.48 -6.21
C TYR A 67 6.63 15.72 -4.95
N VAL A 68 6.27 16.44 -3.88
CA VAL A 68 5.77 15.83 -2.64
C VAL A 68 4.45 15.11 -2.90
N ALA A 69 3.55 15.71 -3.69
CA ALA A 69 2.29 15.08 -4.07
C ALA A 69 2.51 13.82 -4.93
N ALA A 70 3.47 13.84 -5.86
CA ALA A 70 3.84 12.68 -6.68
C ALA A 70 4.41 11.53 -5.83
N LEU A 71 5.32 11.83 -4.90
CA LEU A 71 5.84 10.86 -3.92
C LEU A 71 4.72 10.23 -3.09
N MET A 72 3.81 11.05 -2.56
CA MET A 72 2.68 10.55 -1.77
C MET A 72 1.72 9.69 -2.60
N LYS A 73 1.45 10.05 -3.87
CA LYS A 73 0.67 9.21 -4.79
C LYS A 73 1.35 7.86 -5.02
N MET A 74 2.67 7.84 -5.23
CA MET A 74 3.43 6.61 -5.44
C MET A 74 3.39 5.67 -4.23
N ILE A 75 3.57 6.22 -3.03
CA ILE A 75 3.46 5.46 -1.76
C ILE A 75 2.04 4.89 -1.60
N GLY A 76 1.01 5.72 -1.85
CA GLY A 76 -0.39 5.32 -1.76
C GLY A 76 -0.73 4.17 -2.70
N ILE A 77 -0.36 4.28 -3.99
CA ILE A 77 -0.59 3.23 -5.00
C ILE A 77 0.09 1.92 -4.57
N THR A 78 1.32 1.98 -4.06
CA THR A 78 2.08 0.78 -3.66
C THR A 78 1.41 0.05 -2.51
N TYR A 79 1.01 0.75 -1.45
CA TYR A 79 0.37 0.12 -0.29
C TYR A 79 -1.01 -0.46 -0.63
N ILE A 80 -1.85 0.31 -1.33
CA ILE A 80 -3.19 -0.16 -1.74
C ILE A 80 -3.05 -1.36 -2.69
N GLY A 81 -2.11 -1.29 -3.62
CA GLY A 81 -1.81 -2.35 -4.58
C GLY A 81 -1.37 -3.65 -3.93
N GLN A 82 -0.36 -3.59 -3.06
CA GLN A 82 0.15 -4.77 -2.35
C GLN A 82 -0.91 -5.39 -1.46
N PHE A 83 -1.70 -4.57 -0.78
CA PHE A 83 -2.75 -5.08 0.09
C PHE A 83 -3.87 -5.76 -0.70
N THR A 84 -4.35 -5.13 -1.77
CA THR A 84 -5.42 -5.69 -2.61
C THR A 84 -4.94 -6.98 -3.30
N SER A 85 -3.71 -6.98 -3.82
CA SER A 85 -3.07 -8.19 -4.38
C SER A 85 -2.97 -9.31 -3.33
N GLY A 86 -2.55 -8.97 -2.11
CA GLY A 86 -2.44 -9.90 -0.99
C GLY A 86 -3.78 -10.56 -0.67
N ILE A 87 -4.86 -9.78 -0.51
CA ILE A 87 -6.21 -10.33 -0.29
C ILE A 87 -6.63 -11.26 -1.42
N CYS A 88 -6.45 -10.86 -2.68
CA CYS A 88 -6.83 -11.68 -3.82
C CYS A 88 -6.06 -13.01 -3.84
N LYS A 89 -4.75 -12.98 -3.53
CA LYS A 89 -3.91 -14.19 -3.43
C LYS A 89 -4.34 -15.09 -2.27
N ASP A 90 -4.62 -14.51 -1.10
CA ASP A 90 -5.07 -15.24 0.09
C ASP A 90 -6.46 -15.87 -0.09
N ALA A 91 -7.32 -15.26 -0.91
CA ALA A 91 -8.63 -15.81 -1.30
C ALA A 91 -8.53 -16.95 -2.34
N GLY A 92 -7.32 -17.29 -2.82
CA GLY A 92 -7.10 -18.29 -3.86
C GLY A 92 -7.12 -17.75 -5.29
N HIS A 93 -7.34 -16.45 -5.49
CA HIS A 93 -7.33 -15.77 -6.79
C HIS A 93 -5.95 -15.18 -7.12
N GLN A 94 -4.95 -16.05 -7.26
CA GLN A 94 -3.56 -15.64 -7.54
C GLN A 94 -3.39 -14.86 -8.84
N ALA A 95 -4.09 -15.26 -9.91
CA ALA A 95 -4.01 -14.58 -11.21
C ALA A 95 -4.48 -13.12 -11.12
N THR A 96 -5.58 -12.87 -10.43
CA THR A 96 -6.13 -11.52 -10.21
C THR A 96 -5.20 -10.68 -9.34
N GLY A 97 -4.63 -11.25 -8.28
CA GLY A 97 -3.64 -10.55 -7.46
C GLY A 97 -2.39 -10.13 -8.26
N ALA A 98 -1.88 -11.02 -9.12
CA ALA A 98 -0.74 -10.72 -9.99
C ALA A 98 -1.05 -9.61 -11.01
N GLN A 99 -2.26 -9.58 -11.56
CA GLN A 99 -2.71 -8.50 -12.45
C GLN A 99 -2.77 -7.15 -11.73
N ILE A 100 -3.24 -7.11 -10.48
CA ILE A 100 -3.27 -5.89 -9.65
C ILE A 100 -1.85 -5.38 -9.38
N GLU A 101 -0.92 -6.28 -9.05
CA GLU A 101 0.50 -5.94 -8.87
C GLU A 101 1.12 -5.34 -10.13
N LEU A 102 0.86 -5.93 -11.29
CA LEU A 102 1.32 -5.41 -12.57
C LEU A 102 0.78 -4.00 -12.82
N PHE A 103 -0.53 -3.79 -12.61
CA PHE A 103 -1.18 -2.50 -12.80
C PHE A 103 -0.61 -1.42 -11.87
N CYS A 104 -0.31 -1.77 -10.61
CA CYS A 104 0.32 -0.83 -9.68
C CYS A 104 1.72 -0.43 -10.12
N LYS A 105 2.54 -1.38 -10.61
CA LYS A 105 3.87 -1.08 -11.14
C LYS A 105 3.80 -0.14 -12.36
N LEU A 106 2.86 -0.39 -13.27
CA LEU A 106 2.63 0.48 -14.43
C LEU A 106 2.18 1.89 -13.99
N SER A 107 1.26 1.98 -13.03
CA SER A 107 0.77 3.25 -12.50
C SER A 107 1.90 4.07 -11.85
N ILE A 108 2.80 3.42 -11.11
CA ILE A 108 3.99 4.07 -10.53
C ILE A 108 4.89 4.63 -11.65
N MET A 109 5.11 3.85 -12.71
CA MET A 109 5.94 4.26 -13.85
C MET A 109 5.38 5.53 -14.52
N VAL A 110 4.06 5.61 -14.69
CA VAL A 110 3.37 6.80 -15.23
C VAL A 110 3.54 8.00 -14.30
N VAL A 111 3.36 7.82 -12.98
CA VAL A 111 3.53 8.90 -12.00
C VAL A 111 4.97 9.41 -11.91
N SER A 112 5.97 8.56 -12.18
CA SER A 112 7.38 8.97 -12.22
C SER A 112 7.81 9.69 -13.49
N MET A 113 7.07 9.57 -14.60
CA MET A 113 7.41 10.21 -15.88
C MET A 113 7.63 11.74 -15.79
N PRO A 114 6.76 12.54 -15.15
CA PRO A 114 6.99 13.98 -15.01
C PRO A 114 8.27 14.33 -14.24
N ILE A 115 8.66 13.48 -13.27
CA ILE A 115 9.90 13.68 -12.51
C ILE A 115 11.12 13.44 -13.41
N LEU A 116 11.05 12.42 -14.28
CA LEU A 116 12.10 12.13 -15.25
C LEU A 116 12.25 13.28 -16.29
N LEU A 117 11.13 13.82 -16.78
CA LEU A 117 11.13 14.95 -17.71
C LEU A 117 11.76 16.19 -17.07
N ALA A 118 11.36 16.55 -15.85
CA ALA A 118 11.94 17.68 -15.13
C ALA A 118 13.45 17.52 -14.92
N LEU A 119 13.93 16.29 -14.66
CA LEU A 119 15.36 16.02 -14.56
C LEU A 119 16.09 16.26 -15.90
N LEU A 120 15.52 15.80 -17.02
CA LEU A 120 16.09 16.00 -18.35
C LEU A 120 16.15 17.48 -18.72
N ASP A 121 15.08 18.24 -18.48
CA ASP A 121 15.04 19.68 -18.73
C ASP A 121 16.12 20.41 -17.93
N THR A 122 16.32 20.03 -16.66
CA THR A 122 17.37 20.60 -15.81
C THR A 122 18.77 20.31 -16.36
N ILE A 123 19.01 19.08 -16.86
CA ILE A 123 20.30 18.71 -17.47
C ILE A 123 20.55 19.50 -18.75
N GLU A 124 19.53 19.69 -19.59
CA GLU A 124 19.64 20.49 -20.82
C GLU A 124 19.98 21.95 -20.51
N GLU A 125 19.36 22.54 -19.48
CA GLU A 125 19.65 23.90 -19.01
C GLU A 125 21.09 24.08 -18.50
N PHE A 126 21.71 23.03 -17.95
CA PHE A 126 23.12 23.05 -17.54
C PHE A 126 24.12 22.79 -18.67
N LEU A 127 23.68 22.22 -19.79
CA LEU A 127 24.54 21.84 -20.92
C LEU A 127 24.68 22.97 -21.96
N VAL A 128 23.79 23.95 -21.95
CA VAL A 128 23.79 25.17 -22.78
C VAL A 128 24.49 26.31 -22.05
#